data_AF-A0A6B3EWT7-F1
#
_entry.id   AF-A0A6B3EWT7-F1
#
_cell.length_a   1.000
_cell.length_b   1.000
_cell.length_c   1.000
_cell.angle_alpha   90.00
_cell.angle_beta   90.00
_cell.angle_gamma   90.00
#
_symmetry.space_group_name_H-M   'P 1'
#
loop_
_entity.id
_entity.type
_entity.pdbx_description
1 polymer ?
#
loop_
_entity_poly.entity_id
_entity_poly.type
_entity_poly.pdbx_seq_one_letter_code
_entity_poly.pdbx_strand_id
1 'polypeptide(L)'
;MPHYRALGDIPPKRHTQHRGPEGGLYYEELMGEEGFSSDSSLLYHRHIPSAITDSTVWELPDQRTVPNHPLLPRHFALHGLVKGERWRD
;
A
#
# COMPACT_ATOMS: atom_id res chain seq x y z
N MET A 1 -23.12 -5.23 -8.13
CA MET A 1 -22.19 -6.13 -8.84
C MET A 1 -20.84 -5.44 -8.88
N PRO A 2 -19.81 -5.95 -8.19
CA PRO A 2 -18.45 -5.46 -8.42
C PRO A 2 -18.11 -5.66 -9.91
N HIS A 3 -17.50 -4.64 -10.51
CA HIS A 3 -17.00 -4.73 -11.88
C HIS A 3 -15.48 -4.87 -11.82
N TYR A 4 -14.94 -5.78 -12.61
CA TYR A 4 -13.50 -5.89 -12.75
C TYR A 4 -12.94 -4.61 -13.37
N ARG A 5 -11.92 -4.04 -12.72
CA ARG A 5 -11.21 -2.87 -13.21
C ARG A 5 -9.76 -3.24 -13.47
N ALA A 6 -9.27 -2.86 -14.65
CA ALA A 6 -7.86 -2.91 -15.02
C ALA A 6 -7.29 -1.49 -15.02
N LEU A 7 -6.07 -1.32 -14.51
CA LEU A 7 -5.34 -0.06 -14.51
C LEU A 7 -3.87 -0.30 -14.83
N GLY A 8 -3.31 0.52 -15.70
CA GLY A 8 -1.92 0.40 -16.15
C GLY A 8 -1.71 -0.70 -17.19
N ASP A 9 -0.44 -1.04 -17.40
CA ASP A 9 -0.02 -2.16 -18.25
C ASP A 9 -0.11 -3.45 -17.44
N ILE A 10 -0.93 -4.40 -17.88
CA ILE A 10 -1.13 -5.70 -17.25
C ILE A 10 -1.19 -6.79 -18.33
N PRO A 11 -0.72 -8.01 -18.06
CA PRO A 11 -0.74 -9.07 -19.06
C PRO A 11 -2.18 -9.50 -19.37
N PRO A 12 -2.48 -9.89 -20.62
CA PRO A 12 -3.82 -10.32 -21.01
C PRO A 12 -4.22 -11.65 -20.36
N LYS A 13 -3.24 -12.45 -19.93
CA LYS A 13 -3.43 -13.73 -19.25
C LYS A 13 -2.78 -13.69 -17.87
N ARG A 14 -3.54 -14.08 -16.85
CA ARG A 14 -3.05 -14.22 -15.46
C ARG A 14 -1.97 -15.30 -15.36
N HIS A 15 -1.09 -15.18 -14.36
CA HIS A 15 -0.02 -16.15 -14.11
C HIS A 15 0.87 -16.37 -15.34
N THR A 16 1.16 -15.28 -16.05
CA THR A 16 2.14 -15.26 -17.14
C THR A 16 3.29 -14.33 -16.79
N GLN A 17 4.43 -14.53 -17.43
CA GLN A 17 5.56 -13.60 -17.25
C GLN A 17 5.17 -12.23 -17.81
N HIS A 18 5.16 -11.23 -16.94
CA HIS A 18 4.98 -9.84 -17.32
C HIS A 18 6.32 -9.12 -17.22
N ARG A 19 6.81 -8.60 -18.35
CA ARG A 19 8.09 -7.90 -18.43
C ARG A 19 7.87 -6.41 -18.54
N GLY A 20 8.66 -5.66 -17.78
CA GLY A 20 8.74 -4.21 -17.94
C GLY A 20 9.53 -3.81 -19.19
N PRO A 21 9.55 -2.51 -19.53
CA PRO A 21 10.25 -1.99 -20.70
C PRO A 21 11.76 -2.27 -20.69
N GLU A 22 12.37 -2.34 -19.51
CA GLU A 22 13.79 -2.65 -19.32
C GLU A 22 14.10 -4.17 -19.34
N GLY A 23 13.11 -5.01 -19.67
CA GLY A 23 13.26 -6.48 -19.78
C GLY A 23 13.19 -7.26 -18.47
N GLY A 24 13.22 -6.57 -17.32
CA GLY A 24 13.00 -7.15 -15.99
C GLY A 24 11.58 -7.69 -15.80
N LEU A 25 11.41 -8.65 -14.88
CA LEU A 25 10.10 -9.21 -14.53
C LEU A 25 9.42 -8.35 -13.47
N TYR A 26 8.13 -8.07 -13.65
CA TYR A 26 7.30 -7.63 -12.54
C TYR A 26 7.01 -8.81 -11.61
N TYR A 27 6.85 -8.51 -10.32
CA TYR A 27 6.48 -9.48 -9.30
C TYR A 27 4.97 -9.53 -9.15
N GLU A 28 4.37 -10.70 -9.29
CA GLU A 28 2.92 -10.88 -9.17
C GLU A 28 2.53 -11.12 -7.69
N GLU A 29 1.50 -10.43 -7.20
CA GLU A 29 0.90 -10.62 -5.87
C GLU A 29 -0.61 -10.79 -6.00
N LEU A 30 -1.16 -11.83 -5.38
CA LEU A 30 -2.61 -11.99 -5.22
C LEU A 30 -3.03 -11.32 -3.91
N MET A 31 -3.73 -10.20 -4.01
CA MET A 31 -4.31 -9.49 -2.86
C MET A 31 -5.81 -9.78 -2.77
N GLY A 32 -6.21 -10.55 -1.77
CA GLY A 32 -7.61 -10.83 -1.45
C GLY A 32 -8.06 -10.11 -0.18
N GLU A 33 -9.35 -9.76 -0.11
CA GLU A 33 -9.98 -9.18 1.08
C GLU A 33 -9.90 -10.11 2.28
N GLU A 34 -10.22 -11.39 2.08
CA GLU A 34 -10.20 -12.43 3.11
C GLU A 34 -9.16 -13.51 2.77
N GLY A 35 -8.01 -13.08 2.27
CA GLY A 35 -6.95 -13.98 1.79
C GLY A 35 -7.33 -14.66 0.47
N PHE A 36 -7.96 -15.83 0.52
CA PHE A 36 -8.34 -16.61 -0.66
C PHE A 36 -9.86 -16.64 -0.93
N SER A 37 -10.67 -16.05 -0.04
CA SER A 37 -12.10 -15.83 -0.25
C SER A 37 -12.40 -14.36 -0.59
N SER A 38 -13.60 -14.13 -1.10
CA SER A 38 -14.12 -12.81 -1.49
C SER A 38 -13.38 -12.18 -2.68
N ASP A 39 -13.58 -10.87 -2.86
CA ASP A 39 -12.99 -10.06 -3.92
C ASP A 39 -11.46 -10.07 -3.83
N SER A 40 -10.82 -10.20 -5.00
CA SER A 40 -9.37 -10.22 -5.12
C SER A 40 -8.87 -9.42 -6.32
N SER A 41 -7.66 -8.89 -6.18
CA SER A 41 -6.92 -8.18 -7.20
C SER A 41 -5.58 -8.87 -7.43
N LEU A 42 -5.17 -8.94 -8.69
CA LEU A 42 -3.83 -9.39 -9.06
C LEU A 42 -2.99 -8.14 -9.32
N LEU A 43 -1.96 -7.95 -8.51
CA LEU A 43 -1.07 -6.80 -8.57
C LEU A 43 0.26 -7.20 -9.20
N TYR A 44 0.88 -6.25 -9.90
CA TYR A 44 2.20 -6.40 -10.51
C TYR A 44 3.12 -5.30 -9.99
N HIS A 45 4.22 -5.69 -9.35
CA HIS A 45 5.11 -4.77 -8.65
C HIS A 45 6.48 -4.68 -9.34
N ARG A 46 7.08 -3.49 -9.30
CA ARG A 46 8.48 -3.26 -9.72
C ARG A 46 9.49 -3.89 -8.76
N HIS A 47 9.13 -3.98 -7.48
CA HIS A 47 9.94 -4.55 -6.41
C HIS A 47 9.06 -5.47 -5.56
N ILE A 48 9.66 -6.45 -4.90
CA ILE A 48 8.93 -7.42 -4.08
C ILE A 48 8.33 -6.69 -2.85
N PRO A 49 6.99 -6.70 -2.64
CA PRO A 49 6.35 -6.05 -1.49
C PRO A 49 6.84 -6.59 -0.14
N SER A 50 7.15 -7.89 -0.08
CA SER A 50 7.67 -8.57 1.11
C SER A 50 9.17 -8.36 1.36
N ALA A 51 9.85 -7.50 0.59
CA ALA A 51 11.25 -7.12 0.82
C ALA A 51 11.41 -6.17 2.04
N ILE A 52 10.80 -6.54 3.17
CA ILE A 52 10.91 -5.84 4.44
C ILE A 52 12.33 -6.00 4.96
N THR A 53 12.94 -4.89 5.37
CA THR A 53 14.34 -4.87 5.84
C THR A 53 14.46 -4.79 7.36
N ASP A 54 13.43 -4.29 8.03
CA ASP A 54 13.40 -4.12 9.48
C ASP A 54 11.94 -4.04 9.97
N SER A 55 11.72 -4.37 11.24
CA SER A 55 10.45 -4.18 11.94
C SER A 55 10.71 -3.87 13.40
N THR A 56 10.12 -2.81 13.92
CA THR A 56 10.22 -2.42 15.33
C THR A 56 8.86 -2.45 16.01
N VAL A 57 8.85 -2.59 17.33
CA VAL A 57 7.63 -2.40 18.12
C VAL A 57 7.25 -0.92 18.04
N TRP A 58 6.01 -0.66 17.66
CA TRP A 58 5.44 0.66 17.76
C TRP A 58 4.60 0.75 19.04
N GLU A 59 5.15 1.39 20.07
CA GLU A 59 4.41 1.72 21.28
C GLU A 59 3.37 2.80 20.95
N LEU A 60 2.11 2.37 20.88
CA LEU A 60 1.01 3.25 20.51
C LEU A 60 0.83 4.34 21.58
N PRO A 61 0.76 5.63 21.19
CA PRO A 61 0.37 6.68 22.13
C PRO A 61 -1.10 6.52 22.53
N ASP A 62 -1.57 7.35 23.46
CA ASP A 62 -2.97 7.40 23.88
C ASP A 62 -3.94 7.43 22.68
N GLN A 63 -4.74 6.36 22.55
CA GLN A 63 -5.70 6.16 21.45
C GLN A 63 -7.10 6.69 21.77
N ARG A 64 -7.30 7.37 22.92
CA ARG A 64 -8.62 7.91 23.27
C ARG A 64 -9.08 8.90 22.20
N THR A 65 -10.28 8.67 21.69
CA THR A 65 -10.96 9.63 20.83
C THR A 65 -11.52 10.76 21.70
N VAL A 66 -11.33 12.00 21.25
CA VAL A 66 -11.93 13.18 21.86
C VAL A 66 -12.83 13.87 20.85
N PRO A 67 -13.97 14.47 21.28
CA PRO A 67 -14.80 15.25 20.39
C PRO A 67 -13.99 16.36 19.70
N ASN A 68 -14.07 16.44 18.37
CA ASN A 68 -13.40 17.47 17.59
C ASN A 68 -14.21 18.77 17.62
N HIS A 69 -14.11 19.52 18.74
CA HIS A 69 -14.87 20.75 18.96
C HIS A 69 -13.96 21.95 19.27
N PRO A 70 -14.15 23.09 18.56
CA PRO A 70 -14.97 23.26 17.36
C PRO A 70 -14.36 22.54 16.14
N LEU A 71 -15.17 22.21 15.12
CA LEU A 71 -14.68 21.69 13.85
C LEU A 71 -13.92 22.79 13.09
N LEU A 72 -12.60 22.82 13.24
CA LEU A 72 -11.74 23.76 12.51
C LEU A 72 -11.24 23.11 11.22
N PRO A 73 -11.36 23.77 10.05
CA PRO A 73 -10.73 23.30 8.82
C PRO A 73 -9.21 23.44 8.96
N ARG A 74 -8.53 22.35 9.33
CA ARG A 74 -7.07 22.32 9.42
C ARG A 74 -6.48 21.94 8.07
N HIS A 75 -5.65 22.82 7.50
CA HIS A 75 -4.82 22.48 6.35
C HIS A 75 -3.50 21.91 6.85
N PHE A 76 -3.29 20.62 6.66
CA PHE A 76 -2.04 19.95 7.04
C PHE A 76 -1.05 19.99 5.87
N ALA A 77 0.10 20.61 6.07
CA ALA A 77 1.21 20.51 5.13
C ALA A 77 1.95 19.19 5.38
N LEU A 78 1.64 18.16 4.60
CA LEU A 78 2.18 16.79 4.75
C LEU A 78 3.72 16.75 4.84
N HIS A 79 4.42 17.55 4.03
CA HIS A 79 5.88 17.64 4.03
C HIS A 79 6.47 18.34 5.28
N GLY A 80 5.63 18.99 6.10
CA GLY A 80 6.03 19.64 7.34
C GLY A 80 5.67 18.88 8.62
N LEU A 81 4.88 17.79 8.50
CA LEU A 81 4.51 16.94 9.64
C LEU A 81 5.69 16.13 10.18
N VAL A 82 6.70 15.88 9.34
CA VAL A 82 7.90 15.11 9.72
C VAL A 82 8.99 16.07 10.18
N LYS A 83 8.81 16.69 11.35
CA LYS A 83 9.90 17.36 12.08
C LYS A 83 10.09 16.64 13.41
N GLY A 84 11.14 15.83 13.54
CA GLY A 84 11.45 15.27 14.85
C GLY A 84 12.36 14.05 14.84
N GLU A 85 11.99 12.97 14.17
CA GLU A 85 12.75 11.72 14.24
C GLU A 85 12.72 11.04 12.86
N ARG A 86 13.91 10.85 12.28
CA ARG A 86 14.05 9.90 11.18
C ARG A 86 13.83 8.53 11.79
N TRP A 87 12.94 7.74 11.21
CA TRP A 87 12.71 6.35 11.65
C TRP A 87 13.94 5.42 11.51
N ARG A 88 15.05 5.94 10.99
CA ARG A 88 16.34 5.27 10.81
C ARG A 88 17.43 6.19 11.38
N ASP A 89 17.61 6.13 12.68
CA ASP A 89 18.90 6.33 13.35
C ASP A 89 19.09 5.14 14.31
#